data_AF-A0A066X7W4-F1
#
_entry.id   AF-A0A066X7W4-F1
#
_cell.length_a   1.000
_cell.length_b   1.000
_cell.length_c   1.000
_cell.angle_alpha   90.00
_cell.angle_beta   90.00
_cell.angle_gamma   90.00
#
_symmetry.space_group_name_H-M   'P 1'
#
loop_
_entity.id
_entity.type
_entity.pdbx_description
1 polymer ?
#
loop_
_entity_poly.entity_id
_entity_poly.type
_entity_poly.pdbx_seq_one_letter_code
_entity_poly.pdbx_strand_id
1 'polypeptide(L)'
;MDNHTTHRNSDRSFLGKSTKFKHGRLANSFWKTLFCQSIQAEIQNVQAVYSQLSTPNIGIEVILGGLNLLGPFVSLFNLVKHNIAVANKVIQKSSQLVHWVLGRHDVDTPCSTLTVLDNRTKRRYEIPISRNAVSAVEFQKITTARCDIESAGQVDSGLRVLDPGFRNTACMESNITFVDGKRGYIQFRDYPIEYLIEKHDYEEVIHLLIWGRLPDAVEKREFQRKIAAGCVPPESVVRVITSFPRDSLTSTMVMAGMAAYASQDEGAVRTLQSGCPAYLGQPDKVDAALTSTLSALATVVALTYCHKRGKAFVPVNPEASFISNVLRMMGFQEGMSGKPNAEMIQCFEKLWILYADQEMTNSTSAFLHAASTLADPLSCCISGIVSGYGPLHGGAIDLAYKAFEDLKTPENVPALIVDVKAKKQRLFGYGHRVYKVVDPRAKFIRAMIDQYRDKVESNPLLSVAMEIDRVASTDEYFTSRSLKANADLYGCFLYTAFGFEPDIIVAMASLSRIPGVLAHWREAMLEKGPLLWRPQQVFTGALADEYYHTSR
;
A
#
# COMPACT_ATOMS: atom_id res chain seq x y z
N MET A 1 -16.55 -8.75 -55.40
CA MET A 1 -15.13 -9.13 -55.50
C MET A 1 -14.59 -9.27 -54.09
N ASP A 2 -15.16 -10.11 -53.23
CA ASP A 2 -15.15 -11.57 -53.28
C ASP A 2 -13.73 -12.14 -53.38
N ASN A 3 -13.16 -12.57 -52.25
CA ASN A 3 -13.23 -14.01 -51.95
C ASN A 3 -12.86 -14.32 -50.50
N HIS A 4 -13.76 -15.10 -49.90
CA HIS A 4 -13.62 -15.90 -48.70
C HIS A 4 -12.58 -17.00 -48.87
N THR A 5 -11.92 -17.39 -47.77
CA THR A 5 -11.75 -18.83 -47.47
C THR A 5 -11.65 -19.07 -45.96
N THR A 6 -12.62 -19.83 -45.47
CA THR A 6 -12.71 -20.48 -44.16
C THR A 6 -12.25 -21.93 -44.28
N HIS A 7 -11.63 -22.50 -43.25
CA HIS A 7 -11.68 -23.93 -42.85
C HIS A 7 -10.92 -24.07 -41.51
N ARG A 8 -11.58 -24.36 -40.37
CA ARG A 8 -12.24 -25.58 -39.84
C ARG A 8 -11.34 -26.36 -38.86
N ASN A 9 -11.92 -26.53 -37.67
CA ASN A 9 -11.54 -27.43 -36.57
C ASN A 9 -11.19 -28.86 -37.01
N SER A 10 -10.29 -29.48 -36.25
CA SER A 10 -10.36 -30.91 -35.94
C SER A 10 -9.85 -31.20 -34.54
N ASP A 11 -10.78 -31.55 -33.64
CA ASP A 11 -10.54 -32.38 -32.47
C ASP A 11 -9.92 -33.72 -32.89
N ARG A 12 -8.96 -34.22 -32.11
CA ARG A 12 -8.84 -35.65 -31.79
C ARG A 12 -7.92 -35.88 -30.59
N SER A 13 -8.56 -36.30 -29.52
CA SER A 13 -8.02 -37.04 -28.39
C SER A 13 -7.32 -38.32 -28.84
N PHE A 14 -6.20 -38.70 -28.19
CA PHE A 14 -5.92 -40.09 -27.86
C PHE A 14 -4.99 -40.19 -26.65
N LEU A 15 -5.36 -41.10 -25.74
CA LEU A 15 -4.72 -41.41 -24.48
C LEU A 15 -3.40 -42.18 -24.67
N GLY A 16 -2.42 -41.90 -23.79
CA GLY A 16 -1.24 -42.73 -23.55
C GLY A 16 -0.78 -42.61 -22.10
N LYS A 17 -0.94 -43.70 -21.34
CA LYS A 17 -0.78 -43.84 -19.87
C LYS A 17 0.68 -43.76 -19.40
N SER A 18 0.92 -43.19 -18.22
CA SER A 18 1.86 -43.76 -17.22
C SER A 18 1.65 -43.19 -15.80
N THR A 19 1.14 -44.08 -14.94
CA THR A 19 1.37 -44.27 -13.48
C THR A 19 1.41 -43.07 -12.51
N LYS A 20 0.26 -42.80 -11.87
CA LYS A 20 0.15 -42.10 -10.57
C LYS A 20 0.22 -43.11 -9.41
N PHE A 21 1.10 -42.85 -8.45
CA PHE A 21 1.15 -43.51 -7.13
C PHE A 21 -0.17 -43.29 -6.35
N LYS A 22 -0.88 -44.38 -6.02
CA LYS A 22 -2.06 -44.41 -5.13
C LYS A 22 -1.70 -45.16 -3.83
N HIS A 23 -1.09 -44.51 -2.84
CA HIS A 23 -0.94 -45.08 -1.48
C HIS A 23 -0.96 -43.99 -0.39
N GLY A 24 -1.92 -43.05 -0.42
CA GLY A 24 -2.00 -41.98 0.59
C GLY A 24 -3.39 -41.53 1.05
N ARG A 25 -4.48 -42.01 0.45
CA ARG A 25 -5.85 -41.54 0.78
C ARG A 25 -6.74 -42.53 1.52
N LEU A 26 -6.40 -43.82 1.56
CA LEU A 26 -7.22 -44.84 2.25
C LEU A 26 -6.90 -44.96 3.75
N ALA A 27 -5.64 -44.74 4.16
CA ALA A 27 -5.26 -44.81 5.58
C ALA A 27 -5.84 -43.64 6.42
N ASN A 28 -6.03 -42.46 5.82
CA ASN A 28 -6.44 -41.26 6.56
C ASN A 28 -7.96 -41.18 6.83
N SER A 29 -8.76 -41.92 6.05
CA SER A 29 -10.22 -42.01 6.25
C SER A 29 -10.59 -43.02 7.33
N PHE A 30 -9.86 -44.13 7.44
CA PHE A 30 -10.14 -45.19 8.43
C PHE A 30 -9.92 -44.73 9.88
N TRP A 31 -8.84 -43.98 10.14
CA TRP A 31 -8.54 -43.46 11.48
C TRP A 31 -9.50 -42.35 11.94
N LYS A 32 -10.00 -41.51 11.01
CA LYS A 32 -11.00 -40.47 11.34
C LYS A 32 -12.33 -41.06 11.79
N THR A 33 -12.79 -42.14 11.14
CA THR A 33 -14.07 -42.77 11.48
C THR A 33 -14.04 -43.47 12.82
N LEU A 34 -12.96 -44.20 13.14
CA LEU A 34 -12.78 -44.86 14.44
C LEU A 34 -12.67 -43.86 15.61
N PHE A 35 -11.95 -42.74 15.40
CA PHE A 35 -11.81 -41.71 16.43
C PHE A 35 -13.12 -40.98 16.74
N CYS A 36 -13.93 -40.67 15.71
CA CYS A 36 -15.24 -40.04 15.90
C CYS A 36 -16.24 -40.96 16.59
N GLN A 37 -16.23 -42.27 16.30
CA GLN A 37 -17.14 -43.23 16.94
C GLN A 37 -16.84 -43.44 18.43
N SER A 38 -15.56 -43.43 18.82
CA SER A 38 -15.16 -43.54 20.24
C SER A 38 -15.64 -42.34 21.07
N ILE A 39 -15.50 -41.12 20.55
CA ILE A 39 -15.91 -39.89 21.25
C ILE A 39 -17.43 -39.80 21.39
N GLN A 40 -18.18 -40.24 20.36
CA GLN A 40 -19.64 -40.23 20.40
C GLN A 40 -20.20 -41.16 21.50
N ALA A 41 -19.56 -42.32 21.71
CA ALA A 41 -19.96 -43.28 22.74
C ALA A 41 -19.70 -42.74 24.17
N GLU A 42 -18.60 -42.01 24.36
CA GLU A 42 -18.27 -41.40 25.66
C GLU A 42 -19.18 -40.22 26.02
N ILE A 43 -19.60 -39.42 25.04
CA ILE A 43 -20.58 -38.35 25.24
C ILE A 43 -21.95 -38.90 25.67
N GLN A 44 -22.38 -40.02 25.09
CA GLN A 44 -23.64 -40.67 25.47
C GLN A 44 -23.60 -41.22 26.90
N ASN A 45 -22.46 -41.77 27.34
CA ASN A 45 -22.29 -42.23 28.73
C ASN A 45 -22.32 -41.06 29.74
N VAL A 46 -21.74 -39.92 29.40
CA VAL A 46 -21.76 -38.72 30.25
C VAL A 46 -23.19 -38.15 30.37
N GLN A 47 -23.95 -38.14 29.27
CA GLN A 47 -25.35 -37.71 29.29
C GLN A 47 -26.25 -38.66 30.12
N ALA A 48 -25.99 -39.96 30.10
CA ALA A 48 -26.71 -40.93 30.92
C ALA A 48 -26.48 -40.72 32.42
N VAL A 49 -25.23 -40.45 32.84
CA VAL A 49 -24.89 -40.15 34.24
C VAL A 49 -25.52 -38.84 34.72
N TYR A 50 -25.59 -37.82 33.85
CA TYR A 50 -26.19 -36.53 34.18
C TYR A 50 -27.72 -36.62 34.40
N SER A 51 -28.38 -37.53 33.68
CA SER A 51 -29.83 -37.75 33.80
C SER A 51 -30.25 -38.47 35.09
N GLN A 52 -29.34 -39.17 35.77
CA GLN A 52 -29.63 -39.84 37.05
C GLN A 52 -29.46 -38.92 38.28
N LEU A 53 -28.82 -37.76 38.13
CA LEU A 53 -28.52 -36.83 39.23
C LEU A 53 -29.56 -35.71 39.41
N SER A 54 -30.67 -35.74 38.65
CA SER A 54 -31.69 -34.70 38.63
C SER A 54 -33.06 -35.19 39.12
N THR A 55 -33.16 -35.51 40.41
CA THR A 55 -34.44 -35.52 41.15
C THR A 55 -34.26 -34.89 42.53
N PRO A 56 -35.15 -33.98 42.99
CA PRO A 56 -34.92 -33.17 44.17
C PRO A 56 -35.53 -33.81 45.42
N ASN A 57 -34.69 -34.33 46.31
CA ASN A 57 -34.80 -34.20 47.78
C ASN A 57 -33.78 -35.11 48.47
N ILE A 58 -33.34 -34.65 49.66
CA ILE A 58 -32.58 -35.35 50.71
C ILE A 58 -31.10 -34.93 50.82
N GLY A 59 -30.85 -34.15 51.88
CA GLY A 59 -29.99 -34.59 52.99
C GLY A 59 -28.49 -34.43 52.83
N ILE A 60 -27.90 -33.63 53.71
CA ILE A 60 -26.46 -33.48 53.95
C ILE A 60 -25.93 -34.80 54.53
N GLU A 61 -25.77 -35.81 53.69
CA GLU A 61 -24.96 -37.02 53.91
C GLU A 61 -24.35 -37.58 52.61
N VAL A 62 -24.72 -37.04 51.43
CA VAL A 62 -24.14 -37.46 50.13
C VAL A 62 -22.81 -36.75 49.78
N ILE A 63 -22.44 -35.69 50.52
CA ILE A 63 -21.24 -34.89 50.21
C ILE A 63 -19.93 -35.63 50.53
N LEU A 64 -19.95 -36.63 51.42
CA LEU A 64 -18.76 -37.45 51.73
C LEU A 64 -18.65 -38.72 50.85
N GLY A 65 -19.72 -39.13 50.16
CA GLY A 65 -19.68 -40.20 49.15
C GLY A 65 -19.28 -39.71 47.75
N GLY A 66 -19.55 -38.44 47.42
CA GLY A 66 -19.24 -37.84 46.12
C GLY A 66 -17.75 -37.61 45.84
N LEU A 67 -16.89 -37.63 46.87
CA LEU A 67 -15.44 -37.49 46.71
C LEU A 67 -14.77 -38.77 46.15
N ASN A 68 -15.41 -39.94 46.28
CA ASN A 68 -14.92 -41.18 45.66
C ASN A 68 -15.37 -41.37 44.20
N LEU A 69 -16.27 -40.53 43.69
CA LEU A 69 -16.71 -40.54 42.28
C LEU A 69 -15.91 -39.58 41.39
N LEU A 70 -15.01 -38.78 41.96
CA LEU A 70 -14.11 -37.89 41.21
C LEU A 70 -12.81 -38.57 40.73
N GLY A 71 -12.45 -39.73 41.31
CA GLY A 71 -11.27 -40.51 40.90
C GLY A 71 -11.30 -40.91 39.41
N PRO A 72 -12.42 -41.44 38.88
CA PRO A 72 -12.55 -41.76 37.45
C PRO A 72 -12.46 -40.53 36.54
N PHE A 73 -13.00 -39.37 36.96
CA PHE A 73 -12.95 -38.13 36.19
C PHE A 73 -11.55 -37.51 36.16
N VAL A 74 -10.80 -37.55 37.26
CA VAL A 74 -9.40 -37.12 37.30
C VAL A 74 -8.52 -38.07 36.48
N SER A 75 -8.80 -39.38 36.52
CA SER A 75 -8.11 -40.37 35.68
C SER A 75 -8.39 -40.15 34.18
N LEU A 76 -9.66 -39.91 33.80
CA LEU A 76 -10.06 -39.61 32.42
C LEU A 76 -9.47 -38.27 31.94
N PHE A 77 -9.46 -37.24 32.78
CA PHE A 77 -8.86 -35.95 32.43
C PHE A 77 -7.34 -36.05 32.26
N ASN A 78 -6.67 -36.85 33.09
CA ASN A 78 -5.24 -37.15 32.94
C ASN A 78 -4.97 -38.03 31.71
N LEU A 79 -5.86 -38.96 31.37
CA LEU A 79 -5.78 -39.77 30.16
C LEU A 79 -5.99 -38.93 28.89
N VAL A 80 -6.93 -37.98 28.91
CA VAL A 80 -7.17 -37.02 27.82
C VAL A 80 -5.98 -36.05 27.69
N LYS A 81 -5.44 -35.53 28.80
CA LYS A 81 -4.19 -34.74 28.77
C LYS A 81 -3.01 -35.55 28.25
N HIS A 82 -2.87 -36.81 28.65
CA HIS A 82 -1.82 -37.69 28.17
C HIS A 82 -1.99 -37.98 26.68
N ASN A 83 -3.22 -38.25 26.21
CA ASN A 83 -3.52 -38.50 24.81
C ASN A 83 -3.37 -37.24 23.94
N ILE A 84 -3.68 -36.04 24.45
CA ILE A 84 -3.39 -34.77 23.78
C ILE A 84 -1.88 -34.50 23.75
N ALA A 85 -1.15 -34.80 24.83
CA ALA A 85 0.31 -34.68 24.86
C ALA A 85 0.99 -35.69 23.93
N VAL A 86 0.46 -36.90 23.83
CA VAL A 86 0.90 -37.95 22.89
C VAL A 86 0.51 -37.56 21.45
N ALA A 87 -0.69 -37.05 21.20
CA ALA A 87 -1.12 -36.54 19.90
C ALA A 87 -0.26 -35.34 19.47
N ASN A 88 0.06 -34.41 20.38
CA ASN A 88 0.98 -33.31 20.11
C ASN A 88 2.42 -33.80 19.89
N LYS A 89 2.88 -34.83 20.61
CA LYS A 89 4.16 -35.50 20.34
C LYS A 89 4.15 -36.22 18.99
N VAL A 90 3.03 -36.82 18.58
CA VAL A 90 2.87 -37.50 17.29
C VAL A 90 2.75 -36.49 16.16
N ILE A 91 2.12 -35.33 16.37
CA ILE A 91 2.06 -34.19 15.44
C ILE A 91 3.44 -33.53 15.31
N GLN A 92 4.18 -33.37 16.41
CA GLN A 92 5.58 -32.94 16.36
C GLN A 92 6.46 -33.98 15.67
N LYS A 93 6.27 -35.28 15.94
CA LYS A 93 7.00 -36.35 15.27
C LYS A 93 6.62 -36.47 13.80
N SER A 94 5.38 -36.18 13.40
CA SER A 94 4.96 -36.19 12.01
C SER A 94 5.40 -34.94 11.26
N SER A 95 5.51 -33.78 11.91
CA SER A 95 6.24 -32.64 11.34
C SER A 95 7.72 -32.98 11.17
N GLN A 96 8.35 -33.63 12.15
CA GLN A 96 9.71 -34.16 12.03
C GLN A 96 9.84 -35.21 10.92
N LEU A 97 8.83 -36.06 10.71
CA LEU A 97 8.80 -37.05 9.63
C LEU A 97 8.61 -36.41 8.25
N VAL A 98 7.78 -35.36 8.16
CA VAL A 98 7.63 -34.54 6.95
C VAL A 98 8.94 -33.80 6.65
N HIS A 99 9.63 -33.32 7.68
CA HIS A 99 10.99 -32.79 7.56
C HIS A 99 12.03 -33.86 7.17
N TRP A 100 11.83 -35.12 7.55
CA TRP A 100 12.74 -36.23 7.22
C TRP A 100 12.52 -36.73 5.78
N VAL A 101 11.27 -36.82 5.32
CA VAL A 101 10.91 -37.23 3.94
C VAL A 101 11.20 -36.14 2.92
N LEU A 102 11.17 -34.85 3.31
CA LEU A 102 11.51 -33.72 2.44
C LEU A 102 12.99 -33.30 2.53
N GLY A 103 13.82 -34.03 3.27
CA GLY A 103 15.25 -33.73 3.45
C GLY A 103 15.47 -32.49 4.31
N ARG A 104 15.77 -32.69 5.60
CA ARG A 104 16.55 -31.69 6.33
C ARG A 104 17.95 -31.73 5.73
N HIS A 105 18.33 -30.68 5.01
CA HIS A 105 19.65 -30.14 5.29
C HIS A 105 19.63 -29.80 6.77
N ASP A 106 20.54 -30.39 7.55
CA ASP A 106 20.93 -29.75 8.80
C ASP A 106 21.16 -28.28 8.46
N VAL A 107 20.45 -27.39 9.14
CA VAL A 107 20.72 -25.95 9.00
C VAL A 107 22.07 -25.78 9.68
N ASP A 108 23.13 -26.01 8.91
CA ASP A 108 24.45 -25.42 9.13
C ASP A 108 24.22 -24.00 9.66
N THR A 109 24.93 -23.63 10.73
CA THR A 109 24.96 -22.30 11.36
C THR A 109 24.34 -21.23 10.45
N PRO A 110 23.24 -20.55 10.83
CA PRO A 110 22.38 -19.79 9.91
C PRO A 110 23.22 -19.03 8.91
N CYS A 111 23.33 -19.60 7.71
CA CYS A 111 24.26 -19.08 6.73
C CYS A 111 23.64 -17.80 6.21
N SER A 112 24.30 -16.66 6.41
CA SER A 112 23.87 -15.35 5.94
C SER A 112 24.07 -15.21 4.42
N THR A 113 23.93 -16.30 3.67
CA THR A 113 24.15 -16.35 2.23
C THR A 113 23.10 -17.23 1.53
N LEU A 114 22.85 -16.93 0.26
CA LEU A 114 22.04 -17.67 -0.69
C LEU A 114 22.98 -18.44 -1.61
N THR A 115 22.93 -19.77 -1.53
CA THR A 115 23.62 -20.63 -2.49
C THR A 115 22.85 -20.72 -3.81
N VAL A 116 23.49 -20.38 -4.92
CA VAL A 116 22.96 -20.52 -6.28
C VAL A 116 23.78 -21.54 -7.07
N LEU A 117 23.11 -22.58 -7.58
CA LEU A 117 23.70 -23.55 -8.51
C LEU A 117 23.22 -23.27 -9.93
N ASP A 118 24.10 -22.78 -10.81
CA ASP A 118 23.78 -22.64 -12.22
C ASP A 118 23.91 -23.99 -12.92
N ASN A 119 22.77 -24.63 -13.21
CA ASN A 119 22.74 -25.94 -13.83
C ASN A 119 23.34 -25.98 -15.25
N ARG A 120 23.45 -24.84 -15.94
CA ARG A 120 24.05 -24.73 -17.28
C ARG A 120 25.56 -24.91 -17.24
N THR A 121 26.20 -24.39 -16.18
CA THR A 121 27.66 -24.39 -16.01
C THR A 121 28.15 -25.31 -14.89
N LYS A 122 27.23 -25.82 -14.07
CA LYS A 122 27.49 -26.57 -12.82
C LYS A 122 28.31 -25.79 -11.79
N ARG A 123 28.42 -24.47 -11.94
CA ARG A 123 29.10 -23.59 -10.98
C ARG A 123 28.17 -23.24 -9.83
N ARG A 124 28.75 -23.18 -8.64
CA ARG A 124 28.09 -22.77 -7.39
C ARG A 124 28.55 -21.37 -7.01
N TYR A 125 27.61 -20.55 -6.56
CA TYR A 125 27.82 -19.18 -6.11
C TYR A 125 27.20 -19.01 -4.73
N GLU A 126 27.82 -18.18 -3.88
CA GLU A 126 27.28 -17.80 -2.58
C GLU A 126 27.04 -16.29 -2.59
N ILE A 127 25.79 -15.88 -2.37
CA ILE A 127 25.35 -14.48 -2.43
C ILE A 127 24.98 -14.02 -1.01
N PRO A 128 25.57 -12.96 -0.45
CA PRO A 128 25.21 -12.49 0.88
C PRO A 128 23.74 -12.08 0.99
N ILE A 129 23.09 -12.50 2.08
CA ILE A 129 21.76 -12.06 2.49
C ILE A 129 21.94 -11.02 3.60
N SER A 130 21.41 -9.82 3.37
CA SER A 130 21.36 -8.74 4.37
C SER A 130 19.94 -8.22 4.46
N ARG A 131 19.41 -8.04 5.67
CA ARG A 131 18.04 -7.55 5.91
C ARG A 131 16.96 -8.30 5.10
N ASN A 132 17.14 -9.63 4.95
CA ASN A 132 16.26 -10.48 4.14
C ASN A 132 16.18 -10.07 2.65
N ALA A 133 17.24 -9.45 2.13
CA ALA A 133 17.41 -9.09 0.73
C ALA A 133 18.78 -9.58 0.22
N VAL A 134 18.86 -9.79 -1.10
CA VAL A 134 20.11 -10.05 -1.82
C VAL A 134 20.36 -8.93 -2.81
N SER A 135 21.62 -8.58 -3.01
CA SER A 135 21.98 -7.57 -4.00
C SER A 135 21.79 -8.12 -5.42
N ALA A 136 20.98 -7.45 -6.24
CA ALA A 136 20.70 -7.90 -7.61
C ALA A 136 21.96 -7.94 -8.49
N VAL A 137 22.97 -7.11 -8.20
CA VAL A 137 24.24 -7.10 -8.97
C VAL A 137 25.08 -8.36 -8.75
N GLU A 138 24.84 -9.11 -7.66
CA GLU A 138 25.57 -10.37 -7.41
C GLU A 138 25.24 -11.44 -8.47
N PHE A 139 24.06 -11.37 -9.09
CA PHE A 139 23.69 -12.27 -10.19
C PHE A 139 24.51 -12.03 -11.48
N GLN A 140 25.16 -10.87 -11.63
CA GLN A 140 26.03 -10.59 -12.78
C GLN A 140 27.28 -11.47 -12.80
N LYS A 141 27.68 -12.05 -11.65
CA LYS A 141 28.80 -13.01 -11.57
C LYS A 141 28.47 -14.35 -12.23
N ILE A 142 27.18 -14.61 -12.50
CA ILE A 142 26.69 -15.86 -13.07
C ILE A 142 26.67 -15.75 -14.60
N THR A 143 27.78 -16.14 -15.23
CA THR A 143 27.98 -16.13 -16.69
C THR A 143 28.05 -17.54 -17.26
N THR A 144 27.74 -17.71 -18.56
CA THR A 144 27.90 -18.99 -19.27
C THR A 144 29.02 -18.91 -20.29
N ALA A 145 29.90 -19.92 -20.35
CA ALA A 145 31.11 -19.91 -21.17
C ALA A 145 30.91 -20.35 -22.65
N ARG A 146 29.67 -20.57 -23.13
CA ARG A 146 29.40 -21.08 -24.48
C ARG A 146 28.42 -20.19 -25.26
N CYS A 147 28.91 -19.64 -26.36
CA CYS A 147 28.20 -18.81 -27.33
C CYS A 147 27.51 -19.65 -28.41
N ASP A 148 26.41 -20.31 -28.06
CA ASP A 148 25.31 -20.57 -29.01
C ASP A 148 24.02 -19.85 -28.55
N ILE A 149 24.13 -19.06 -27.47
CA ILE A 149 23.03 -18.22 -26.97
C ILE A 149 23.19 -16.88 -27.68
N GLU A 150 22.19 -16.55 -28.50
CA GLU A 150 22.04 -15.31 -29.27
C GLU A 150 22.59 -14.08 -28.50
N SER A 151 23.27 -13.19 -29.21
CA SER A 151 23.83 -11.94 -28.67
C SER A 151 22.80 -11.08 -27.89
N ALA A 152 21.51 -11.23 -28.19
CA ALA A 152 20.38 -10.67 -27.43
C ALA A 152 20.40 -11.02 -25.93
N GLY A 153 20.95 -12.18 -25.59
CA GLY A 153 21.07 -12.65 -24.21
C GLY A 153 22.03 -11.83 -23.35
N GLN A 154 22.95 -11.06 -23.97
CA GLN A 154 24.01 -10.29 -23.29
C GLN A 154 24.72 -11.12 -22.20
N VAL A 155 25.08 -12.35 -22.55
CA VAL A 155 25.59 -13.39 -21.62
C VAL A 155 26.83 -12.94 -20.84
N ASP A 156 27.67 -12.10 -21.47
CA ASP A 156 28.88 -11.55 -20.86
C ASP A 156 28.61 -10.55 -19.72
N SER A 157 27.42 -9.95 -19.68
CA SER A 157 26.98 -9.07 -18.59
C SER A 157 26.36 -9.82 -17.40
N GLY A 158 26.32 -11.17 -17.48
CA GLY A 158 25.81 -12.04 -16.44
C GLY A 158 24.28 -12.18 -16.37
N LEU A 159 23.82 -12.95 -15.40
CA LEU A 159 22.40 -13.25 -15.20
C LEU A 159 21.65 -12.00 -14.71
N ARG A 160 20.49 -11.73 -15.32
CA ARG A 160 19.61 -10.62 -14.96
C ARG A 160 18.42 -11.11 -14.14
N VAL A 161 17.94 -10.25 -13.23
CA VAL A 161 16.69 -10.47 -12.50
C VAL A 161 15.56 -9.79 -13.28
N LEU A 162 14.57 -10.57 -13.69
CA LEU A 162 13.35 -10.07 -14.33
C LEU A 162 12.21 -10.03 -13.30
N ASP A 163 11.85 -8.84 -12.84
CA ASP A 163 10.73 -8.62 -11.90
C ASP A 163 9.74 -7.56 -12.42
N PRO A 164 8.81 -7.93 -13.32
CA PRO A 164 7.87 -6.99 -13.91
C PRO A 164 6.97 -6.31 -12.87
N GLY A 165 7.13 -4.98 -12.75
CA GLY A 165 6.39 -4.14 -11.82
C GLY A 165 6.85 -4.25 -10.37
N PHE A 166 8.13 -4.57 -10.15
CA PHE A 166 8.79 -4.55 -8.84
C PHE A 166 8.00 -5.31 -7.76
N ARG A 167 7.58 -6.54 -8.07
CA ARG A 167 6.72 -7.34 -7.16
C ARG A 167 7.50 -7.88 -5.97
N ASN A 168 8.81 -8.04 -6.12
CA ASN A 168 9.71 -8.57 -5.09
C ASN A 168 11.08 -7.89 -5.16
N THR A 169 11.12 -6.61 -5.53
CA THR A 169 12.33 -5.80 -5.63
C THR A 169 12.26 -4.67 -4.63
N ALA A 170 13.21 -4.62 -3.70
CA ALA A 170 13.45 -3.44 -2.87
C ALA A 170 14.43 -2.51 -3.61
N CYS A 171 14.01 -1.28 -3.89
CA CYS A 171 14.80 -0.33 -4.69
C CYS A 171 15.78 0.52 -3.86
N MET A 172 15.55 0.61 -2.55
CA MET A 172 16.39 1.36 -1.62
C MET A 172 16.26 0.79 -0.20
N GLU A 173 17.26 1.05 0.64
CA GLU A 173 17.11 0.98 2.09
C GLU A 173 16.54 2.30 2.59
N SER A 174 15.64 2.26 3.58
CA SER A 174 15.08 3.47 4.19
C SER A 174 14.72 3.23 5.66
N ASN A 175 14.75 4.29 6.46
CA ASN A 175 14.33 4.29 7.87
C ASN A 175 13.16 5.26 8.15
N ILE A 176 12.39 5.64 7.12
CA ILE A 176 11.31 6.62 7.22
C ILE A 176 9.99 5.98 7.68
N THR A 177 9.53 4.96 6.95
CA THR A 177 8.24 4.30 7.20
C THR A 177 8.41 2.80 7.07
N PHE A 178 7.73 2.06 7.93
CA PHE A 178 7.66 0.61 7.83
C PHE A 178 6.20 0.16 7.82
N VAL A 179 5.85 -0.67 6.83
CA VAL A 179 4.51 -1.27 6.69
C VAL A 179 4.59 -2.79 6.80
N ASP A 180 3.88 -3.35 7.78
CA ASP A 180 3.64 -4.80 7.84
C ASP A 180 2.22 -5.11 7.36
N GLY A 181 2.12 -5.50 6.08
CA GLY A 181 0.87 -5.88 5.43
C GLY A 181 0.21 -7.14 5.97
N LYS A 182 0.93 -7.97 6.74
CA LYS A 182 0.41 -9.20 7.35
C LYS A 182 -0.15 -8.95 8.74
N ARG A 183 0.53 -8.12 9.53
CA ARG A 183 0.09 -7.72 10.88
C ARG A 183 -0.90 -6.57 10.86
N GLY A 184 -1.00 -5.83 9.75
CA GLY A 184 -1.78 -4.60 9.69
C GLY A 184 -1.15 -3.56 10.61
N TYR A 185 0.12 -3.25 10.39
CA TYR A 185 0.90 -2.32 11.21
C TYR A 185 1.62 -1.32 10.32
N ILE A 186 1.67 -0.06 10.76
CA ILE A 186 2.40 1.02 10.11
C ILE A 186 3.01 1.92 11.17
N GLN A 187 4.27 2.31 10.95
CA GLN A 187 4.97 3.28 11.79
C GLN A 187 5.67 4.32 10.92
N PHE A 188 5.80 5.52 11.47
CA PHE A 188 6.66 6.58 10.95
C PHE A 188 7.82 6.78 11.92
N ARG A 189 9.04 6.66 11.41
CA ARG A 189 10.26 6.60 12.21
C ARG A 189 10.09 5.55 13.32
N ASP A 190 10.31 5.95 14.56
CA ASP A 190 10.23 5.08 15.74
C ASP A 190 8.83 5.04 16.38
N TYR A 191 7.80 5.62 15.73
CA TYR A 191 6.47 5.79 16.31
C TYR A 191 5.37 5.04 15.54
N PRO A 192 4.56 4.22 16.24
CA PRO A 192 3.38 3.63 15.61
C PRO A 192 2.35 4.71 15.26
N ILE A 193 1.59 4.50 14.20
CA ILE A 193 0.62 5.50 13.72
C ILE A 193 -0.44 5.85 14.77
N GLU A 194 -0.82 4.89 15.61
CA GLU A 194 -1.76 5.08 16.71
C GLU A 194 -1.29 6.13 17.71
N TYR A 195 0.01 6.17 18.00
CA TYR A 195 0.58 7.16 18.91
C TYR A 195 0.52 8.56 18.29
N LEU A 196 0.90 8.66 17.01
CA LEU A 196 0.95 9.94 16.30
C LEU A 196 -0.43 10.58 16.17
N ILE A 197 -1.45 9.81 15.77
CA ILE A 197 -2.80 10.33 15.60
C ILE A 197 -3.46 10.77 16.92
N GLU A 198 -3.06 10.17 18.06
CA GLU A 198 -3.63 10.48 19.38
C GLU A 198 -2.92 11.64 20.09
N LYS A 199 -1.63 11.86 19.81
CA LYS A 199 -0.77 12.75 20.61
C LYS A 199 -0.17 13.92 19.84
N HIS A 200 -0.20 13.87 18.52
CA HIS A 200 0.48 14.83 17.66
C HIS A 200 -0.46 15.40 16.60
N ASP A 201 -0.10 16.57 16.10
CA ASP A 201 -0.72 17.13 14.90
C ASP A 201 0.14 16.90 13.66
N TYR A 202 -0.43 17.21 12.51
CA TYR A 202 0.14 16.88 11.22
C TYR A 202 1.50 17.55 11.01
N GLU A 203 1.69 18.79 11.49
CA GLU A 203 2.96 19.52 11.33
C GLU A 203 4.10 18.88 12.14
N GLU A 204 3.79 18.37 13.34
CA GLU A 204 4.74 17.59 14.12
C GLU A 204 5.12 16.29 13.40
N VAL A 205 4.17 15.66 12.72
CA VAL A 205 4.41 14.46 11.89
C VAL A 205 5.21 14.80 10.63
N ILE A 206 4.97 15.94 9.96
CA ILE A 206 5.83 16.42 8.87
C ILE A 206 7.28 16.51 9.36
N HIS A 207 7.46 17.12 10.53
CA HIS A 207 8.80 17.33 11.07
C HIS A 207 9.49 16.01 11.46
N LEU A 208 8.74 15.09 12.06
CA LEU A 208 9.20 13.74 12.35
C LEU A 208 9.65 13.00 11.08
N LEU A 209 8.85 13.04 10.02
CA LEU A 209 9.17 12.37 8.76
C LEU A 209 10.44 12.95 8.14
N ILE A 210 10.52 14.26 7.97
CA ILE A 210 11.62 14.92 7.26
C ILE A 210 12.92 14.89 8.07
N TRP A 211 12.87 15.27 9.35
CA TRP A 211 14.08 15.45 10.17
C TRP A 211 14.33 14.31 11.18
N GLY A 212 13.45 13.32 11.26
CA GLY A 212 13.64 12.14 12.10
C GLY A 212 13.32 12.34 13.59
N ARG A 213 12.82 13.52 13.99
CA ARG A 213 12.42 13.82 15.37
C ARG A 213 11.23 14.77 15.41
N LEU A 214 10.50 14.77 16.53
CA LEU A 214 9.45 15.75 16.78
C LEU A 214 10.07 17.15 17.03
N PRO A 215 9.39 18.23 16.62
CA PRO A 215 9.86 19.60 16.84
C PRO A 215 9.54 20.07 18.26
N ASP A 216 10.31 21.04 18.75
CA ASP A 216 9.85 21.87 19.86
C ASP A 216 8.86 22.97 19.41
N ALA A 217 8.33 23.73 20.38
CA ALA A 217 7.34 24.78 20.09
C ALA A 217 7.90 25.96 19.28
N VAL A 218 9.21 26.22 19.34
CA VAL A 218 9.86 27.28 18.58
C VAL A 218 10.07 26.81 17.15
N GLU A 219 10.65 25.62 16.97
CA GLU A 219 10.88 25.00 15.66
C GLU A 219 9.59 24.87 14.85
N LYS A 220 8.51 24.45 15.51
CA LYS A 220 7.18 24.36 14.89
C LYS A 220 6.66 25.71 14.40
N ARG A 221 6.77 26.76 15.22
CA ARG A 221 6.32 28.11 14.83
C ARG A 221 7.17 28.69 13.69
N GLU A 222 8.48 28.45 13.72
CA GLU A 222 9.35 28.85 12.62
C GLU A 222 9.01 28.11 11.33
N PHE A 223 8.73 26.81 11.42
CA PHE A 223 8.27 26.01 10.29
C PHE A 223 6.96 26.56 9.70
N GLN A 224 5.96 26.84 10.55
CA GLN A 224 4.69 27.46 10.14
C GLN A 224 4.90 28.77 9.38
N ARG A 225 5.70 29.68 9.93
CA ARG A 225 5.99 30.98 9.31
C ARG A 225 6.73 30.84 7.98
N LYS A 226 7.71 29.93 7.92
CA LYS A 226 8.48 29.68 6.69
C LYS A 226 7.58 29.12 5.57
N ILE A 227 6.72 28.16 5.90
CA ILE A 227 5.77 27.60 4.93
C ILE A 227 4.77 28.66 4.47
N ALA A 228 4.18 29.42 5.40
CA ALA A 228 3.25 30.50 5.08
C ALA A 228 3.90 31.57 4.18
N ALA A 229 5.14 31.97 4.47
CA ALA A 229 5.86 32.93 3.64
C ALA A 229 6.05 32.43 2.19
N GLY A 230 6.27 31.12 2.01
CA GLY A 230 6.37 30.49 0.69
C GLY A 230 5.04 30.36 -0.06
N CYS A 231 3.90 30.55 0.60
CA CYS A 231 2.58 30.37 -0.01
C CYS A 231 2.10 31.59 -0.85
N VAL A 232 2.94 32.60 -1.04
CA VAL A 232 2.65 33.74 -1.93
C VAL A 232 2.96 33.32 -3.37
N PRO A 233 1.95 33.17 -4.26
CA PRO A 233 2.20 32.70 -5.61
C PRO A 233 2.89 33.77 -6.47
N PRO A 234 3.93 33.42 -7.23
CA PRO A 234 4.42 34.26 -8.31
C PRO A 234 3.33 34.50 -9.37
N GLU A 235 3.29 35.69 -9.95
CA GLU A 235 2.31 36.07 -10.99
C GLU A 235 2.36 35.15 -12.22
N SER A 236 3.52 34.57 -12.53
CA SER A 236 3.65 33.54 -13.58
C SER A 236 2.82 32.30 -13.27
N VAL A 237 2.81 31.82 -12.02
CA VAL A 237 2.05 30.65 -11.58
C VAL A 237 0.55 30.92 -11.65
N VAL A 238 0.12 32.09 -11.17
CA VAL A 238 -1.28 32.53 -11.24
C VAL A 238 -1.77 32.56 -12.69
N ARG A 239 -1.01 33.18 -13.59
CA ARG A 239 -1.35 33.24 -15.03
C ARG A 239 -1.40 31.87 -15.69
N VAL A 240 -0.47 30.97 -15.38
CA VAL A 240 -0.49 29.59 -15.91
C VAL A 240 -1.78 28.88 -15.49
N ILE A 241 -2.12 28.88 -14.21
CA ILE A 241 -3.33 28.20 -13.72
C ILE A 241 -4.60 28.83 -14.31
N THR A 242 -4.68 30.16 -14.34
CA THR A 242 -5.87 30.88 -14.82
C THR A 242 -6.05 30.86 -16.34
N SER A 243 -5.01 30.47 -17.10
CA SER A 243 -5.10 30.30 -18.55
C SER A 243 -5.89 29.06 -18.98
N PHE A 244 -6.06 28.07 -18.09
CA PHE A 244 -6.81 26.85 -18.39
C PHE A 244 -8.33 27.08 -18.33
N PRO A 245 -9.14 26.34 -19.12
CA PRO A 245 -10.57 26.21 -18.86
C PRO A 245 -10.85 25.72 -17.43
N ARG A 246 -11.89 26.23 -16.77
CA ARG A 246 -12.23 25.89 -15.38
C ARG A 246 -12.60 24.42 -15.17
N ASP A 247 -13.08 23.75 -16.22
CA ASP A 247 -13.45 22.34 -16.24
C ASP A 247 -12.28 21.41 -16.62
N SER A 248 -11.08 21.95 -16.86
CA SER A 248 -9.88 21.16 -17.12
C SER A 248 -9.56 20.17 -16.00
N LEU A 249 -8.86 19.08 -16.34
CA LEU A 249 -8.44 18.07 -15.39
C LEU A 249 -7.55 18.69 -14.30
N THR A 250 -7.96 18.55 -13.04
CA THR A 250 -7.30 19.14 -11.87
C THR A 250 -5.81 18.79 -11.82
N SER A 251 -5.47 17.51 -11.99
CA SER A 251 -4.07 17.06 -11.92
C SER A 251 -3.17 17.71 -12.96
N THR A 252 -3.67 17.95 -14.18
CA THR A 252 -2.88 18.63 -15.23
C THR A 252 -2.67 20.11 -14.95
N MET A 253 -3.67 20.77 -14.35
CA MET A 253 -3.53 22.15 -13.89
C MET A 253 -2.50 22.25 -12.77
N VAL A 254 -2.54 21.32 -11.80
CA VAL A 254 -1.55 21.25 -10.72
C VAL A 254 -0.15 21.01 -11.29
N MET A 255 0.02 20.07 -12.22
CA MET A 255 1.33 19.84 -12.87
C MET A 255 1.86 21.09 -13.58
N ALA A 256 1.01 21.84 -14.28
CA ALA A 256 1.41 23.08 -14.94
C ALA A 256 1.81 24.17 -13.94
N GLY A 257 1.08 24.31 -12.84
CA GLY A 257 1.44 25.23 -11.75
C GLY A 257 2.78 24.86 -11.10
N MET A 258 3.02 23.56 -10.86
CA MET A 258 4.31 23.08 -10.35
C MET A 258 5.44 23.34 -11.34
N ALA A 259 5.23 23.13 -12.64
CA ALA A 259 6.22 23.44 -13.67
C ALA A 259 6.57 24.95 -13.70
N ALA A 260 5.59 25.83 -13.49
CA ALA A 260 5.81 27.28 -13.41
C ALA A 260 6.62 27.69 -12.17
N TYR A 261 6.51 26.95 -11.06
CA TYR A 261 7.40 27.11 -9.91
C TYR A 261 8.80 26.57 -10.23
N ALA A 262 8.91 25.35 -10.75
CA ALA A 262 10.17 24.70 -11.08
C ALA A 262 11.01 25.48 -12.09
N SER A 263 10.37 26.19 -13.04
CA SER A 263 11.09 27.04 -14.01
C SER A 263 11.85 28.21 -13.36
N GLN A 264 11.55 28.52 -12.10
CA GLN A 264 12.19 29.58 -11.32
C GLN A 264 13.09 29.03 -10.21
N ASP A 265 13.30 27.70 -10.16
CA ASP A 265 14.14 27.08 -9.14
C ASP A 265 15.62 27.34 -9.40
N GLU A 266 16.26 28.07 -8.50
CA GLU A 266 17.68 28.44 -8.61
C GLU A 266 18.61 27.22 -8.54
N GLY A 267 18.20 26.16 -7.84
CA GLY A 267 19.00 24.94 -7.70
C GLY A 267 19.10 24.16 -9.01
N ALA A 268 17.99 24.00 -9.72
CA ALA A 268 17.90 23.39 -11.03
C ALA A 268 18.70 24.19 -12.06
N VAL A 269 18.49 25.51 -12.11
CA VAL A 269 19.22 26.41 -13.01
C VAL A 269 20.73 26.30 -12.79
N ARG A 270 21.19 26.39 -11.53
CA ARG A 270 22.61 26.26 -11.19
C ARG A 270 23.17 24.90 -11.57
N THR A 271 22.43 23.83 -11.31
CA THR A 271 22.85 22.46 -11.64
C THR A 271 23.11 22.31 -13.14
N LEU A 272 22.21 22.82 -13.98
CA LEU A 272 22.34 22.72 -15.44
C LEU A 272 23.39 23.67 -16.02
N GLN A 273 23.55 24.87 -15.46
CA GLN A 273 24.52 25.85 -15.96
C GLN A 273 25.96 25.57 -15.54
N SER A 274 26.16 24.99 -14.35
CA SER A 274 27.50 24.77 -13.77
C SER A 274 27.93 23.31 -13.68
N GLY A 275 27.02 22.36 -13.92
CA GLY A 275 27.27 20.93 -13.70
C GLY A 275 27.44 20.54 -12.23
N CYS A 276 27.20 21.45 -11.28
CA CYS A 276 27.32 21.22 -9.85
C CYS A 276 25.92 20.96 -9.26
N PRO A 277 25.61 19.71 -8.84
CA PRO A 277 24.31 19.39 -8.25
C PRO A 277 24.03 20.25 -7.02
N ALA A 278 23.00 21.09 -7.09
CA ALA A 278 22.78 22.13 -6.09
C ALA A 278 22.43 21.59 -4.70
N TYR A 279 21.79 20.42 -4.63
CA TYR A 279 21.25 19.84 -3.39
C TYR A 279 22.09 18.69 -2.82
N LEU A 280 22.89 18.01 -3.65
CA LEU A 280 23.63 16.82 -3.25
C LEU A 280 24.62 17.15 -2.13
N GLY A 281 24.44 16.54 -0.95
CA GLY A 281 25.25 16.78 0.23
C GLY A 281 25.18 18.21 0.78
N GLN A 282 24.10 18.95 0.50
CA GLN A 282 23.92 20.36 0.90
C GLN A 282 22.68 20.52 1.81
N PRO A 283 22.81 20.28 3.13
CA PRO A 283 21.68 20.27 4.07
C PRO A 283 20.80 21.52 4.01
N ASP A 284 21.40 22.72 4.05
CA ASP A 284 20.64 23.98 4.08
C ASP A 284 19.81 24.19 2.80
N LYS A 285 20.36 23.79 1.65
CA LYS A 285 19.67 23.91 0.36
C LYS A 285 18.57 22.88 0.22
N VAL A 286 18.80 21.67 0.73
CA VAL A 286 17.78 20.61 0.79
C VAL A 286 16.63 21.05 1.68
N ASP A 287 16.89 21.52 2.89
CA ASP A 287 15.86 21.98 3.84
C ASP A 287 15.07 23.21 3.33
N ALA A 288 15.73 24.12 2.61
CA ALA A 288 15.05 25.22 1.91
C ALA A 288 14.13 24.72 0.78
N ALA A 289 14.60 23.76 -0.04
CA ALA A 289 13.84 23.19 -1.13
C ALA A 289 12.63 22.36 -0.65
N LEU A 290 12.77 21.68 0.50
CA LEU A 290 11.68 20.96 1.16
C LEU A 290 10.54 21.91 1.53
N THR A 291 10.88 23.01 2.22
CA THR A 291 9.91 24.03 2.62
C THR A 291 9.26 24.68 1.40
N SER A 292 10.05 25.07 0.40
CA SER A 292 9.55 25.67 -0.85
C SER A 292 8.60 24.73 -1.59
N THR A 293 8.90 23.43 -1.65
CA THR A 293 8.06 22.44 -2.33
C THR A 293 6.72 22.22 -1.64
N LEU A 294 6.72 22.17 -0.30
CA LEU A 294 5.48 22.08 0.49
C LEU A 294 4.57 23.29 0.25
N SER A 295 5.13 24.51 0.32
CA SER A 295 4.39 25.74 0.06
C SER A 295 3.89 25.83 -1.38
N ALA A 296 4.75 25.52 -2.37
CA ALA A 296 4.40 25.57 -3.78
C ALA A 296 3.24 24.62 -4.11
N LEU A 297 3.30 23.38 -3.64
CA LEU A 297 2.22 22.41 -3.87
C LEU A 297 0.92 22.86 -3.22
N ALA A 298 0.95 23.32 -1.96
CA ALA A 298 -0.22 23.86 -1.26
C ALA A 298 -0.85 25.03 -2.01
N THR A 299 -0.04 25.99 -2.45
CA THR A 299 -0.51 27.15 -3.20
C THR A 299 -1.07 26.77 -4.56
N VAL A 300 -0.42 25.88 -5.31
CA VAL A 300 -0.91 25.42 -6.62
C VAL A 300 -2.23 24.67 -6.50
N VAL A 301 -2.38 23.78 -5.52
CA VAL A 301 -3.64 23.06 -5.28
C VAL A 301 -4.76 24.03 -4.91
N ALA A 302 -4.51 24.98 -4.01
CA ALA A 302 -5.49 25.98 -3.62
C ALA A 302 -5.86 26.94 -4.77
N LEU A 303 -4.89 27.42 -5.55
CA LEU A 303 -5.15 28.23 -6.74
C LEU A 303 -5.96 27.48 -7.78
N THR A 304 -5.64 26.20 -8.00
CA THR A 304 -6.39 25.34 -8.93
C THR A 304 -7.84 25.24 -8.48
N TYR A 305 -8.09 24.94 -7.20
CA TYR A 305 -9.45 24.92 -6.65
C TYR A 305 -10.17 26.26 -6.82
N CYS A 306 -9.53 27.37 -6.44
CA CYS A 306 -10.11 28.70 -6.57
C CYS A 306 -10.49 29.02 -8.02
N HIS A 307 -9.61 28.74 -8.97
CA HIS A 307 -9.89 28.94 -10.40
C HIS A 307 -11.08 28.11 -10.88
N LYS A 308 -11.08 26.81 -10.58
CA LYS A 308 -12.17 25.90 -10.98
C LYS A 308 -13.52 26.34 -10.42
N ARG A 309 -13.53 26.91 -9.21
CA ARG A 309 -14.75 27.35 -8.50
C ARG A 309 -15.07 28.84 -8.69
N GLY A 310 -14.23 29.60 -9.40
CA GLY A 310 -14.38 31.05 -9.51
C GLY A 310 -14.29 31.78 -8.16
N LYS A 311 -13.59 31.21 -7.18
CA LYS A 311 -13.35 31.80 -5.85
C LYS A 311 -12.08 32.65 -5.86
N ALA A 312 -12.03 33.64 -5.00
CA ALA A 312 -10.80 34.38 -4.73
C ALA A 312 -9.82 33.53 -3.92
N PHE A 313 -8.53 33.63 -4.23
CA PHE A 313 -7.47 33.07 -3.41
C PHE A 313 -7.24 33.97 -2.19
N VAL A 314 -7.34 33.41 -0.98
CA VAL A 314 -7.19 34.21 0.25
C VAL A 314 -5.76 34.12 0.77
N PRO A 315 -5.10 35.25 1.13
CA PRO A 315 -3.78 35.21 1.74
C PRO A 315 -3.73 34.41 3.04
N VAL A 316 -2.61 33.70 3.23
CA VAL A 316 -2.31 32.92 4.43
C VAL A 316 -2.17 33.77 5.69
N ASN A 317 -2.25 33.13 6.85
CA ASN A 317 -1.90 33.68 8.15
C ASN A 317 -0.59 33.02 8.64
N PRO A 318 0.51 33.78 8.87
CA PRO A 318 1.78 33.23 9.35
C PRO A 318 1.73 32.51 10.70
N GLU A 319 0.70 32.80 11.52
CA GLU A 319 0.52 32.17 12.84
C GLU A 319 -0.52 31.03 12.82
N ALA A 320 -0.99 30.62 11.63
CA ALA A 320 -1.92 29.50 11.48
C ALA A 320 -1.19 28.22 11.04
N SER A 321 -1.76 27.06 11.38
CA SER A 321 -1.25 25.77 10.93
C SER A 321 -1.33 25.62 9.41
N PHE A 322 -0.56 24.69 8.88
CA PHE A 322 -0.50 24.37 7.46
C PHE A 322 -1.88 24.02 6.88
N ILE A 323 -2.63 23.14 7.54
CA ILE A 323 -3.99 22.75 7.13
C ILE A 323 -4.92 23.97 7.16
N SER A 324 -4.86 24.77 8.23
CA SER A 324 -5.63 26.01 8.34
C SER A 324 -5.35 26.97 7.18
N ASN A 325 -4.08 27.11 6.79
CA ASN A 325 -3.68 27.93 5.65
C ASN A 325 -4.13 27.37 4.30
N VAL A 326 -4.08 26.05 4.08
CA VAL A 326 -4.64 25.42 2.87
C VAL A 326 -6.13 25.72 2.73
N LEU A 327 -6.91 25.48 3.80
CA LEU A 327 -8.35 25.76 3.82
C LEU A 327 -8.65 27.25 3.62
N ARG A 328 -7.85 28.11 4.27
CA ARG A 328 -7.96 29.56 4.13
C ARG A 328 -7.76 29.99 2.69
N MET A 329 -6.68 29.55 2.03
CA MET A 329 -6.37 29.88 0.64
C MET A 329 -7.52 29.50 -0.31
N MET A 330 -8.18 28.37 -0.04
CA MET A 330 -9.35 27.88 -0.78
C MET A 330 -10.67 28.58 -0.44
N GLY A 331 -10.68 29.48 0.54
CA GLY A 331 -11.86 30.23 0.97
C GLY A 331 -12.82 29.46 1.88
N PHE A 332 -12.37 28.37 2.53
CA PHE A 332 -13.17 27.70 3.57
C PHE A 332 -13.03 28.46 4.88
N GLN A 333 -14.03 29.29 5.19
CA GLN A 333 -14.06 30.15 6.39
C GLN A 333 -15.41 30.06 7.10
N GLU A 334 -15.43 30.21 8.42
CA GLU A 334 -16.61 30.23 9.27
C GLU A 334 -17.25 31.63 9.30
N GLY A 335 -18.44 31.74 8.70
CA GLY A 335 -19.25 32.95 8.75
C GLY A 335 -18.48 34.23 8.41
N MET A 336 -18.77 35.31 9.13
CA MET A 336 -18.07 36.59 8.97
C MET A 336 -16.72 36.66 9.69
N SER A 337 -16.34 35.63 10.45
CA SER A 337 -15.12 35.63 11.27
C SER A 337 -13.83 35.48 10.46
N GLY A 338 -13.95 34.95 9.24
CA GLY A 338 -12.81 34.69 8.34
C GLY A 338 -11.85 33.60 8.81
N LYS A 339 -12.17 32.86 9.89
CA LYS A 339 -11.36 31.76 10.41
C LYS A 339 -11.73 30.44 9.71
N PRO A 340 -10.78 29.55 9.39
CA PRO A 340 -11.12 28.26 8.78
C PRO A 340 -11.92 27.35 9.71
N ASN A 341 -12.72 26.45 9.13
CA ASN A 341 -13.65 25.58 9.86
C ASN A 341 -12.91 24.66 10.85
N ALA A 342 -13.19 24.79 12.14
CA ALA A 342 -12.47 24.07 13.20
C ALA A 342 -12.74 22.55 13.17
N GLU A 343 -13.97 22.11 12.86
CA GLU A 343 -14.29 20.69 12.71
C GLU A 343 -13.53 20.07 11.54
N MET A 344 -13.44 20.80 10.42
CA MET A 344 -12.74 20.39 9.21
C MET A 344 -11.23 20.29 9.45
N ILE A 345 -10.64 21.26 10.16
CA ILE A 345 -9.24 21.21 10.57
C ILE A 345 -8.99 19.95 11.41
N GLN A 346 -9.76 19.71 12.47
CA GLN A 346 -9.57 18.54 13.34
C GLN A 346 -9.69 17.21 12.58
N CYS A 347 -10.63 17.12 11.63
CA CYS A 347 -10.75 15.94 10.78
C CYS A 347 -9.51 15.76 9.89
N PHE A 348 -9.03 16.84 9.27
CA PHE A 348 -7.92 16.78 8.33
C PHE A 348 -6.57 16.59 9.02
N GLU A 349 -6.35 17.09 10.23
CA GLU A 349 -5.17 16.79 11.04
C GLU A 349 -5.00 15.26 11.18
N LYS A 350 -6.06 14.58 11.65
CA LYS A 350 -6.05 13.12 11.82
C LYS A 350 -5.92 12.39 10.49
N LEU A 351 -6.70 12.81 9.48
CA LEU A 351 -6.70 12.15 8.18
C LEU A 351 -5.35 12.30 7.46
N TRP A 352 -4.72 13.47 7.54
CA TRP A 352 -3.45 13.74 6.87
C TRP A 352 -2.30 13.03 7.57
N ILE A 353 -2.34 12.85 8.89
CA ILE A 353 -1.40 11.96 9.60
C ILE A 353 -1.48 10.54 9.03
N LEU A 354 -2.68 9.97 8.84
CA LEU A 354 -2.84 8.63 8.26
C LEU A 354 -2.31 8.50 6.83
N TYR A 355 -2.20 9.61 6.11
CA TYR A 355 -1.74 9.67 4.73
C TYR A 355 -0.32 10.23 4.59
N ALA A 356 0.36 10.56 5.70
CA ALA A 356 1.61 11.31 5.66
C ALA A 356 2.71 10.62 4.85
N ASP A 357 2.78 9.29 4.96
CA ASP A 357 3.64 8.45 4.13
C ASP A 357 3.11 7.01 4.00
N GLN A 358 3.58 6.27 2.98
CA GLN A 358 3.22 4.86 2.79
C GLN A 358 4.33 4.07 2.06
N GLU A 359 5.60 4.31 2.39
CA GLU A 359 6.76 3.61 1.81
C GLU A 359 6.84 3.79 0.27
N MET A 360 7.34 2.79 -0.46
CA MET A 360 7.53 2.78 -1.92
C MET A 360 6.24 2.52 -2.69
N THR A 361 5.28 3.43 -2.54
CA THR A 361 4.16 3.53 -3.48
C THR A 361 4.64 3.89 -4.88
N ASN A 362 3.75 3.73 -5.87
CA ASN A 362 4.06 4.08 -7.24
C ASN A 362 4.39 5.57 -7.41
N SER A 363 3.67 6.48 -6.74
CA SER A 363 3.97 7.92 -6.81
C SER A 363 5.30 8.28 -6.13
N THR A 364 5.62 7.70 -4.96
CA THR A 364 6.91 7.93 -4.30
C THR A 364 8.06 7.38 -5.14
N SER A 365 7.90 6.19 -5.72
CA SER A 365 8.88 5.60 -6.63
C SER A 365 9.07 6.43 -7.89
N ALA A 366 8.01 6.97 -8.50
CA ALA A 366 8.13 7.84 -9.68
C ALA A 366 8.84 9.17 -9.35
N PHE A 367 8.53 9.76 -8.19
CA PHE A 367 9.23 10.93 -7.68
C PHE A 367 10.73 10.64 -7.51
N LEU A 368 11.08 9.55 -6.84
CA LEU A 368 12.48 9.18 -6.59
C LEU A 368 13.22 8.74 -7.85
N HIS A 369 12.52 8.18 -8.83
CA HIS A 369 13.09 7.88 -10.14
C HIS A 369 13.58 9.17 -10.82
N ALA A 370 12.76 10.23 -10.82
CA ALA A 370 13.19 11.55 -11.30
C ALA A 370 14.31 12.13 -10.43
N ALA A 371 14.18 12.03 -9.10
CA ALA A 371 15.21 12.51 -8.18
C ALA A 371 16.57 11.81 -8.36
N SER A 372 16.58 10.57 -8.85
CA SER A 372 17.80 9.81 -9.11
C SER A 372 18.69 10.45 -10.19
N THR A 373 18.16 11.39 -10.97
CA THR A 373 18.92 12.22 -11.91
C THR A 373 19.42 13.53 -11.29
N LEU A 374 19.29 13.71 -9.97
CA LEU A 374 19.60 14.93 -9.23
C LEU A 374 18.70 16.13 -9.60
N ALA A 375 17.47 15.85 -10.05
CA ALA A 375 16.47 16.87 -10.32
C ALA A 375 15.96 17.53 -9.03
N ASP A 376 15.49 18.78 -9.15
CA ASP A 376 14.89 19.53 -8.06
C ASP A 376 13.55 18.90 -7.60
N PRO A 377 13.15 19.09 -6.33
CA PRO A 377 11.97 18.45 -5.79
C PRO A 377 10.64 18.97 -6.39
N LEU A 378 10.61 20.20 -6.94
CA LEU A 378 9.42 20.73 -7.62
C LEU A 378 9.16 19.99 -8.94
N SER A 379 10.20 19.74 -9.73
CA SER A 379 10.14 18.91 -10.94
C SER A 379 9.82 17.44 -10.59
N CYS A 380 10.39 16.91 -9.51
CA CYS A 380 10.09 15.55 -9.06
C CYS A 380 8.62 15.39 -8.62
N CYS A 381 8.01 16.42 -8.03
CA CYS A 381 6.57 16.44 -7.73
C CYS A 381 5.72 16.18 -8.98
N ILE A 382 6.08 16.72 -10.14
CA ILE A 382 5.36 16.49 -11.40
C ILE A 382 5.36 14.99 -11.74
N SER A 383 6.50 14.31 -11.57
CA SER A 383 6.63 12.85 -11.78
C SER A 383 5.80 12.05 -10.77
N GLY A 384 5.74 12.48 -9.52
CA GLY A 384 4.87 11.89 -8.51
C GLY A 384 3.39 12.07 -8.83
N ILE A 385 2.97 13.27 -9.25
CA ILE A 385 1.59 13.62 -9.60
C ILE A 385 1.14 12.84 -10.83
N VAL A 386 1.94 12.82 -11.91
CA VAL A 386 1.58 12.12 -13.16
C VAL A 386 1.37 10.63 -12.93
N SER A 387 2.22 10.02 -12.09
CA SER A 387 2.09 8.62 -11.71
C SER A 387 0.90 8.40 -10.77
N GLY A 388 0.63 9.37 -9.90
CA GLY A 388 -0.41 9.32 -8.88
C GLY A 388 -1.83 9.43 -9.41
N TYR A 389 -2.11 10.31 -10.39
CA TYR A 389 -3.49 10.51 -10.87
C TYR A 389 -4.00 9.38 -11.79
N GLY A 390 -3.13 8.44 -12.18
CA GLY A 390 -3.52 7.31 -13.03
C GLY A 390 -4.61 6.41 -12.40
N PRO A 391 -5.49 5.77 -13.20
CA PRO A 391 -6.59 4.92 -12.71
C PRO A 391 -6.20 3.69 -11.87
N LEU A 392 -4.95 3.24 -11.95
CA LEU A 392 -4.43 2.12 -11.14
C LEU A 392 -3.80 2.59 -9.81
N HIS A 393 -3.86 3.89 -9.54
CA HIS A 393 -3.38 4.51 -8.31
C HIS A 393 -4.45 5.48 -7.75
N GLY A 394 -4.14 6.76 -7.58
CA GLY A 394 -5.06 7.77 -7.03
C GLY A 394 -6.30 8.02 -7.89
N GLY A 395 -6.19 7.92 -9.22
CA GLY A 395 -7.34 8.10 -10.13
C GLY A 395 -8.43 7.02 -9.99
N ALA A 396 -8.17 5.93 -9.27
CA ALA A 396 -9.21 4.98 -8.90
C ALA A 396 -10.29 5.62 -8.02
N ILE A 397 -9.95 6.67 -7.25
CA ILE A 397 -10.90 7.42 -6.42
C ILE A 397 -11.89 8.18 -7.31
N ASP A 398 -11.40 8.93 -8.31
CA ASP A 398 -12.24 9.68 -9.23
C ASP A 398 -13.21 8.75 -9.98
N LEU A 399 -12.74 7.56 -10.38
CA LEU A 399 -13.58 6.56 -11.02
C LEU A 399 -14.60 5.92 -10.08
N ALA A 400 -14.29 5.78 -8.79
CA ALA A 400 -15.25 5.33 -7.79
C ALA A 400 -16.37 6.37 -7.59
N TYR A 401 -16.00 7.65 -7.48
CA TYR A 401 -16.99 8.74 -7.36
C TYR A 401 -17.87 8.88 -8.60
N LYS A 402 -17.28 8.75 -9.80
CA LYS A 402 -18.06 8.70 -11.03
C LYS A 402 -19.07 7.55 -11.02
N ALA A 403 -18.68 6.37 -10.54
CA ALA A 403 -19.61 5.25 -10.40
C ALA A 403 -20.73 5.55 -9.39
N PHE A 404 -20.45 6.26 -8.30
CA PHE A 404 -21.48 6.69 -7.34
C PHE A 404 -22.47 7.67 -7.99
N GLU A 405 -21.97 8.63 -8.77
CA GLU A 405 -22.76 9.60 -9.53
C GLU A 405 -23.64 8.91 -10.59
N ASP A 406 -23.07 7.98 -11.36
CA ASP A 406 -23.76 7.24 -12.42
C ASP A 406 -24.89 6.36 -11.85
N LEU A 407 -24.67 5.76 -10.68
CA LEU A 407 -25.67 4.95 -9.98
C LEU A 407 -26.83 5.79 -9.43
N LYS A 408 -26.58 7.03 -9.03
CA LYS A 408 -27.54 8.00 -8.47
C LYS A 408 -28.17 7.61 -7.13
N THR A 409 -28.63 6.38 -6.97
CA THR A 409 -29.34 5.90 -5.79
C THR A 409 -28.88 4.50 -5.35
N PRO A 410 -28.98 4.16 -4.06
CA PRO A 410 -28.58 2.85 -3.52
C PRO A 410 -29.25 1.65 -4.20
N GLU A 411 -30.47 1.80 -4.70
CA GLU A 411 -31.26 0.71 -5.32
C GLU A 411 -30.61 0.15 -6.60
N ASN A 412 -29.72 0.92 -7.23
CA ASN A 412 -29.02 0.50 -8.45
C ASN A 412 -27.74 -0.32 -8.15
N VAL A 413 -27.28 -0.37 -6.89
CA VAL A 413 -26.06 -1.08 -6.48
C VAL A 413 -26.08 -2.58 -6.84
N PRO A 414 -27.18 -3.34 -6.65
CA PRO A 414 -27.21 -4.76 -7.03
C PRO A 414 -26.85 -5.00 -8.51
N ALA A 415 -27.25 -4.10 -9.42
CA ALA A 415 -26.93 -4.21 -10.84
C ALA A 415 -25.42 -4.02 -11.10
N LEU A 416 -24.79 -3.03 -10.46
CA LEU A 416 -23.33 -2.85 -10.51
C LEU A 416 -22.60 -4.12 -10.06
N ILE A 417 -23.03 -4.72 -8.95
CA ILE A 417 -22.40 -5.92 -8.40
C ILE A 417 -22.46 -7.10 -9.37
N VAL A 418 -23.59 -7.28 -10.07
CA VAL A 418 -23.74 -8.29 -11.13
C VAL A 418 -22.73 -8.04 -12.25
N ASP A 419 -22.60 -6.80 -12.73
CA ASP A 419 -21.69 -6.47 -13.82
C ASP A 419 -20.21 -6.61 -13.44
N VAL A 420 -19.86 -6.29 -12.19
CA VAL A 420 -18.51 -6.52 -11.64
C VAL A 420 -18.18 -8.01 -11.61
N LYS A 421 -19.11 -8.85 -11.15
CA LYS A 421 -18.95 -10.31 -11.12
C LYS A 421 -18.84 -10.90 -12.53
N ALA A 422 -19.56 -10.31 -13.50
CA ALA A 422 -19.48 -10.65 -14.91
C ALA A 422 -18.23 -10.11 -15.62
N LYS A 423 -17.34 -9.40 -14.91
CA LYS A 423 -16.13 -8.74 -15.45
C LYS A 423 -16.42 -7.74 -16.57
N LYS A 424 -17.63 -7.17 -16.62
CA LYS A 424 -17.98 -6.10 -17.57
C LYS A 424 -17.38 -4.76 -17.13
N GLN A 425 -17.18 -4.58 -15.83
CA GLN A 425 -16.52 -3.41 -15.24
C GLN A 425 -15.78 -3.78 -13.95
N ARG A 426 -14.90 -2.88 -13.49
CA ARG A 426 -14.16 -3.03 -12.22
C ARG A 426 -14.85 -2.24 -11.13
N LEU A 427 -14.84 -2.77 -9.90
CA LEU A 427 -15.19 -2.00 -8.72
C LEU A 427 -13.96 -1.23 -8.24
N PHE A 428 -13.86 0.04 -8.62
CA PHE A 428 -12.74 0.89 -8.23
C PHE A 428 -12.77 1.17 -6.72
N GLY A 429 -11.58 1.31 -6.11
CA GLY A 429 -11.43 1.52 -4.67
C GLY A 429 -11.52 0.26 -3.79
N TYR A 430 -11.65 -0.94 -4.39
CA TYR A 430 -11.67 -2.22 -3.68
C TYR A 430 -10.42 -3.08 -3.94
N GLY A 431 -9.87 -3.63 -2.86
CA GLY A 431 -8.63 -4.42 -2.84
C GLY A 431 -7.39 -3.58 -2.47
N HIS A 432 -6.35 -4.25 -1.97
CA HIS A 432 -5.09 -3.60 -1.57
C HIS A 432 -3.88 -4.47 -1.93
N ARG A 433 -2.79 -3.86 -2.43
CA ARG A 433 -1.59 -4.60 -2.87
C ARG A 433 -0.75 -5.15 -1.72
N VAL A 434 -0.61 -4.36 -0.65
CA VAL A 434 0.21 -4.71 0.54
C VAL A 434 -0.59 -5.43 1.62
N TYR A 435 -1.69 -4.84 2.10
CA TYR A 435 -2.52 -5.43 3.15
C TYR A 435 -3.34 -6.62 2.65
N LYS A 436 -3.06 -7.79 3.23
CA LYS A 436 -3.90 -9.00 3.10
C LYS A 436 -4.89 -9.13 4.27
N VAL A 437 -4.66 -8.36 5.33
CA VAL A 437 -5.56 -8.13 6.48
C VAL A 437 -6.22 -6.77 6.36
N VAL A 438 -7.03 -6.37 7.35
CA VAL A 438 -7.62 -5.02 7.36
C VAL A 438 -6.51 -3.98 7.51
N ASP A 439 -6.55 -2.93 6.68
CA ASP A 439 -5.61 -1.81 6.75
C ASP A 439 -5.69 -1.15 8.16
N PRO A 440 -4.57 -0.97 8.88
CA PRO A 440 -4.56 -0.36 10.22
C PRO A 440 -5.19 1.02 10.26
N ARG A 441 -5.12 1.77 9.16
CA ARG A 441 -5.68 3.12 9.06
C ARG A 441 -7.21 3.09 9.01
N ALA A 442 -7.79 2.00 8.51
CA ALA A 442 -9.24 1.89 8.31
C ALA A 442 -10.03 2.03 9.61
N LYS A 443 -9.50 1.57 10.76
CA LYS A 443 -10.18 1.72 12.06
C LYS A 443 -10.36 3.20 12.43
N PHE A 444 -9.34 4.02 12.19
CA PHE A 444 -9.35 5.44 12.50
C PHE A 444 -10.25 6.22 11.55
N ILE A 445 -10.19 5.89 10.26
CA ILE A 445 -11.06 6.52 9.26
C ILE A 445 -12.52 6.20 9.52
N ARG A 446 -12.86 4.95 9.87
CA ARG A 446 -14.23 4.59 10.25
C ARG A 446 -14.69 5.35 11.49
N ALA A 447 -13.85 5.46 12.52
CA ALA A 447 -14.18 6.26 13.70
C ALA A 447 -14.45 7.74 13.35
N MET A 448 -13.70 8.33 12.40
CA MET A 448 -13.97 9.67 11.92
C MET A 448 -15.27 9.75 11.09
N ILE A 449 -15.55 8.77 10.23
CA ILE A 449 -16.82 8.68 9.50
C ILE A 449 -18.00 8.62 10.49
N ASP A 450 -17.89 7.82 11.55
CA ASP A 450 -18.89 7.76 12.62
C ASP A 450 -19.02 9.08 13.38
N GLN A 451 -17.89 9.76 13.66
CA GLN A 451 -17.89 11.07 14.31
C GLN A 451 -18.63 12.14 13.48
N TYR A 452 -18.51 12.07 12.14
CA TYR A 452 -19.15 13.02 11.22
C TYR A 452 -20.33 12.41 10.46
N ARG A 453 -20.99 11.40 11.05
CA ARG A 453 -22.05 10.61 10.44
C ARG A 453 -23.15 11.45 9.81
N ASP A 454 -23.63 12.49 10.50
CA ASP A 454 -24.70 13.36 9.99
C ASP A 454 -24.32 14.02 8.65
N LYS A 455 -23.05 14.40 8.48
CA LYS A 455 -22.53 14.98 7.23
C LYS A 455 -22.34 13.92 6.14
N VAL A 456 -22.00 12.69 6.53
CA VAL A 456 -21.83 11.56 5.61
C VAL A 456 -23.19 11.10 5.09
N GLU A 457 -24.17 10.88 5.97
CA GLU A 457 -25.51 10.38 5.63
C GLU A 457 -26.33 11.42 4.85
N SER A 458 -26.06 12.72 5.04
CA SER A 458 -26.70 13.79 4.25
C SER A 458 -26.14 13.93 2.83
N ASN A 459 -25.04 13.26 2.48
CA ASN A 459 -24.47 13.30 1.14
C ASN A 459 -24.98 12.14 0.26
N PRO A 460 -25.72 12.40 -0.84
CA PRO A 460 -26.28 11.36 -1.69
C PRO A 460 -25.26 10.43 -2.34
N LEU A 461 -24.03 10.90 -2.62
CA LEU A 461 -22.98 10.04 -3.19
C LEU A 461 -22.48 9.04 -2.14
N LEU A 462 -22.44 9.45 -0.88
CA LEU A 462 -21.96 8.61 0.21
C LEU A 462 -22.99 7.56 0.61
N SER A 463 -24.29 7.83 0.46
CA SER A 463 -25.31 6.79 0.66
C SER A 463 -25.16 5.64 -0.36
N VAL A 464 -24.89 5.95 -1.62
CA VAL A 464 -24.56 4.94 -2.65
C VAL A 464 -23.28 4.19 -2.28
N ALA A 465 -22.23 4.91 -1.87
CA ALA A 465 -20.96 4.29 -1.50
C ALA A 465 -21.09 3.34 -0.30
N MET A 466 -21.88 3.71 0.72
CA MET A 466 -22.16 2.88 1.88
C MET A 466 -22.98 1.63 1.52
N GLU A 467 -23.92 1.73 0.58
CA GLU A 467 -24.65 0.55 0.10
C GLU A 467 -23.75 -0.40 -0.70
N ILE A 468 -22.84 0.13 -1.53
CA ILE A 468 -21.82 -0.68 -2.21
C ILE A 468 -20.98 -1.44 -1.18
N ASP A 469 -20.53 -0.78 -0.11
CA ASP A 469 -19.75 -1.41 0.95
C ASP A 469 -20.54 -2.48 1.71
N ARG A 470 -21.81 -2.22 2.02
CA ARG A 470 -22.70 -3.19 2.67
C ARG A 470 -22.89 -4.46 1.82
N VAL A 471 -23.11 -4.30 0.52
CA VAL A 471 -23.29 -5.45 -0.40
C VAL A 471 -21.97 -6.16 -0.64
N ALA A 472 -20.87 -5.45 -0.91
CA ALA A 472 -19.57 -6.05 -1.18
C ALA A 472 -19.00 -6.77 0.06
N SER A 473 -19.22 -6.26 1.27
CA SER A 473 -18.74 -6.89 2.50
C SER A 473 -19.46 -8.20 2.86
N THR A 474 -20.63 -8.46 2.26
CA THR A 474 -21.44 -9.66 2.51
C THR A 474 -21.50 -10.64 1.34
N ASP A 475 -21.14 -10.21 0.12
CA ASP A 475 -21.13 -11.07 -1.07
C ASP A 475 -19.89 -11.99 -1.15
N GLU A 476 -20.12 -13.28 -1.40
CA GLU A 476 -19.09 -14.33 -1.47
C GLU A 476 -17.98 -14.02 -2.48
N TYR A 477 -18.30 -13.36 -3.59
CA TYR A 477 -17.33 -13.02 -4.62
C TYR A 477 -16.21 -12.11 -4.09
N PHE A 478 -16.57 -11.11 -3.28
CA PHE A 478 -15.62 -10.14 -2.74
C PHE A 478 -14.91 -10.69 -1.51
N THR A 479 -15.66 -11.30 -0.59
CA THR A 479 -15.12 -11.85 0.67
C THR A 479 -14.11 -12.97 0.43
N SER A 480 -14.39 -13.93 -0.47
CA SER A 480 -13.46 -15.02 -0.82
C SER A 480 -12.17 -14.55 -1.49
N ARG A 481 -12.18 -13.35 -2.07
CA ARG A 481 -11.03 -12.72 -2.75
C ARG A 481 -10.36 -11.64 -1.90
N SER A 482 -10.84 -11.42 -0.67
CA SER A 482 -10.39 -10.33 0.21
C SER A 482 -10.46 -8.95 -0.44
N LEU A 483 -11.47 -8.71 -1.28
CA LEU A 483 -11.71 -7.41 -1.92
C LEU A 483 -12.51 -6.53 -0.95
N LYS A 484 -11.82 -5.65 -0.24
CA LYS A 484 -12.41 -4.68 0.71
C LYS A 484 -12.15 -3.26 0.23
N ALA A 485 -13.04 -2.33 0.57
CA ALA A 485 -12.79 -0.91 0.33
C ALA A 485 -11.46 -0.50 0.98
N ASN A 486 -10.64 0.21 0.22
CA ASN A 486 -9.34 0.69 0.70
C ASN A 486 -9.54 1.86 1.68
N ALA A 487 -8.59 2.04 2.60
CA ALA A 487 -8.62 3.15 3.56
C ALA A 487 -8.63 4.51 2.83
N ASP A 488 -7.95 4.59 1.68
CA ASP A 488 -7.84 5.81 0.91
C ASP A 488 -9.22 6.29 0.39
N LEU A 489 -10.08 5.39 -0.10
CA LEU A 489 -11.46 5.68 -0.53
C LEU A 489 -12.32 6.12 0.65
N TYR A 490 -12.27 5.43 1.80
CA TYR A 490 -13.03 5.85 2.97
C TYR A 490 -12.65 7.25 3.44
N GLY A 491 -11.36 7.58 3.44
CA GLY A 491 -10.95 8.94 3.84
C GLY A 491 -11.39 9.98 2.82
N CYS A 492 -11.59 9.61 1.54
CA CYS A 492 -12.21 10.50 0.56
C CYS A 492 -13.64 10.91 0.95
N PHE A 493 -14.39 10.04 1.63
CA PHE A 493 -15.76 10.35 2.06
C PHE A 493 -15.80 11.53 3.03
N LEU A 494 -14.77 11.67 3.87
CA LEU A 494 -14.64 12.80 4.80
C LEU A 494 -14.51 14.13 4.05
N TYR A 495 -13.71 14.19 2.98
CA TYR A 495 -13.62 15.40 2.16
C TYR A 495 -14.98 15.81 1.59
N THR A 496 -15.72 14.87 1.00
CA THR A 496 -17.06 15.16 0.44
C THR A 496 -18.11 15.45 1.49
N ALA A 497 -18.02 14.85 2.68
CA ALA A 497 -18.89 15.18 3.80
C ALA A 497 -18.67 16.64 4.26
N PHE A 498 -17.45 17.17 4.10
CA PHE A 498 -17.13 18.58 4.34
C PHE A 498 -17.34 19.49 3.11
N GLY A 499 -17.91 18.98 2.03
CA GLY A 499 -18.33 19.77 0.86
C GLY A 499 -17.25 19.99 -0.20
N PHE A 500 -16.13 19.24 -0.14
CA PHE A 500 -15.20 19.20 -1.27
C PHE A 500 -15.80 18.37 -2.41
N GLU A 501 -15.64 18.85 -3.64
CA GLU A 501 -15.99 18.08 -4.81
C GLU A 501 -14.96 16.97 -5.09
N PRO A 502 -15.37 15.82 -5.68
CA PRO A 502 -14.46 14.71 -5.92
C PRO A 502 -13.19 15.06 -6.71
N ASP A 503 -13.30 16.00 -7.65
CA ASP A 503 -12.24 16.36 -8.60
C ASP A 503 -10.99 17.01 -7.98
N ILE A 504 -11.07 17.50 -6.74
CA ILE A 504 -9.92 18.09 -6.01
C ILE A 504 -9.33 17.11 -4.98
N ILE A 505 -10.01 16.01 -4.66
CA ILE A 505 -9.64 15.14 -3.53
C ILE A 505 -8.27 14.51 -3.73
N VAL A 506 -7.95 14.01 -4.94
CA VAL A 506 -6.62 13.43 -5.21
C VAL A 506 -5.51 14.48 -5.06
N ALA A 507 -5.78 15.73 -5.44
CA ALA A 507 -4.83 16.83 -5.24
C ALA A 507 -4.68 17.19 -3.75
N MET A 508 -5.77 17.19 -2.97
CA MET A 508 -5.71 17.36 -1.51
C MET A 508 -4.95 16.22 -0.83
N ALA A 509 -5.17 14.98 -1.26
CA ALA A 509 -4.42 13.83 -0.76
C ALA A 509 -2.91 13.95 -1.07
N SER A 510 -2.53 14.59 -2.19
CA SER A 510 -1.12 14.85 -2.49
C SER A 510 -0.46 15.79 -1.47
N LEU A 511 -1.20 16.77 -0.92
CA LEU A 511 -0.73 17.64 0.16
C LEU A 511 -0.48 16.85 1.44
N SER A 512 -1.32 15.85 1.72
CA SER A 512 -1.09 14.97 2.86
C SER A 512 0.14 14.06 2.69
N ARG A 513 0.44 13.63 1.46
CA ARG A 513 1.47 12.62 1.15
C ARG A 513 2.86 13.20 0.92
N ILE A 514 2.94 14.45 0.46
CA ILE A 514 4.20 15.06 0.04
C ILE A 514 5.30 15.07 1.14
N PRO A 515 5.03 15.20 2.46
CA PRO A 515 6.10 15.20 3.46
C PRO A 515 6.87 13.88 3.52
N GLY A 516 6.18 12.73 3.40
CA GLY A 516 6.83 11.42 3.35
C GLY A 516 7.71 11.25 2.12
N VAL A 517 7.20 11.65 0.95
CA VAL A 517 7.95 11.64 -0.31
C VAL A 517 9.21 12.52 -0.22
N LEU A 518 9.06 13.70 0.34
CA LEU A 518 10.14 14.64 0.56
C LEU A 518 11.17 14.16 1.60
N ALA A 519 10.74 13.41 2.62
CA ALA A 519 11.65 12.74 3.54
C ALA A 519 12.55 11.73 2.81
N HIS A 520 11.98 10.93 1.90
CA HIS A 520 12.77 10.00 1.08
C HIS A 520 13.71 10.72 0.12
N TRP A 521 13.28 11.86 -0.44
CA TRP A 521 14.15 12.71 -1.25
C TRP A 521 15.34 13.26 -0.44
N ARG A 522 15.07 13.73 0.78
CA ARG A 522 16.09 14.21 1.71
C ARG A 522 17.09 13.11 2.06
N GLU A 523 16.60 11.90 2.38
CA GLU A 523 17.42 10.70 2.61
C GLU A 523 18.33 10.45 1.39
N ALA A 524 17.79 10.48 0.17
CA ALA A 524 18.57 10.29 -1.05
C ALA A 524 19.63 11.39 -1.30
N MET A 525 19.31 12.66 -1.06
CA MET A 525 20.21 13.79 -1.34
C MET A 525 21.32 13.98 -0.31
N LEU A 526 21.08 13.61 0.95
CA LEU A 526 22.01 13.85 2.06
C LEU A 526 22.80 12.61 2.48
N GLU A 527 22.29 11.41 2.21
CA GLU A 527 23.06 10.19 2.41
C GLU A 527 24.02 9.96 1.23
N LYS A 528 24.44 8.72 0.93
CA LYS A 528 25.51 8.37 -0.06
C LYS A 528 25.28 8.85 -1.52
N GLY A 529 24.34 9.77 -1.76
CA GLY A 529 23.84 10.25 -3.03
C GLY A 529 22.91 9.22 -3.67
N PRO A 530 21.89 9.65 -4.45
CA PRO A 530 21.09 8.68 -5.17
C PRO A 530 21.94 8.01 -6.24
N LEU A 531 21.86 6.68 -6.31
CA LEU A 531 22.24 5.97 -7.53
C LEU A 531 21.19 6.25 -8.60
N LEU A 532 21.62 6.47 -9.85
CA LEU A 532 20.72 6.63 -10.98
C LEU A 532 19.83 5.38 -11.13
N TRP A 533 18.51 5.55 -11.12
CA TRP A 533 17.57 4.46 -11.33
C TRP A 533 17.46 4.16 -12.83
N ARG A 534 18.20 3.15 -13.29
CA ARG A 534 18.27 2.74 -14.69
C ARG A 534 17.98 1.24 -14.85
N PRO A 535 16.71 0.81 -14.83
CA PRO A 535 16.36 -0.61 -14.95
C PRO A 535 16.76 -1.17 -16.31
N GLN A 536 17.04 -2.47 -16.34
CA GLN A 536 17.30 -3.23 -17.57
C GLN A 536 16.00 -3.81 -18.15
N GLN A 537 16.06 -4.24 -19.42
CA GLN A 537 15.01 -5.02 -20.06
C GLN A 537 15.55 -6.36 -20.56
N VAL A 538 14.67 -7.34 -20.76
CA VAL A 538 14.98 -8.56 -21.53
C VAL A 538 14.42 -8.34 -22.93
N PHE A 539 15.31 -8.20 -23.91
CA PHE A 539 14.91 -8.05 -25.32
C PHE A 539 14.36 -9.38 -25.85
N THR A 540 13.15 -9.35 -26.41
CA THR A 540 12.47 -10.52 -26.99
C THR A 540 12.06 -10.30 -28.45
N GLY A 541 12.58 -9.25 -29.08
CA GLY A 541 12.39 -9.00 -30.51
C GLY A 541 13.35 -9.84 -31.36
N ALA A 542 13.10 -9.88 -32.66
CA ALA A 542 14.05 -10.43 -33.61
C ALA A 542 15.32 -9.55 -33.63
N LEU A 543 16.48 -10.20 -33.62
CA LEU A 543 17.72 -9.52 -33.96
C LEU A 543 17.69 -9.18 -35.45
N ALA A 544 18.28 -8.04 -35.82
CA ALA A 544 18.43 -7.70 -37.23
C ALA A 544 19.34 -8.74 -37.90
N ASP A 545 18.85 -9.38 -38.97
CA ASP A 545 19.64 -10.31 -39.77
C ASP A 545 20.89 -9.62 -40.32
N GLU A 546 21.97 -10.40 -40.40
CA GLU A 546 23.35 -10.05 -40.69
C GLU A 546 23.57 -9.08 -41.88
N TYR A 547 23.48 -7.77 -41.69
CA TYR A 547 24.19 -6.81 -42.56
C TYR A 547 25.68 -6.67 -42.21
N TYR A 548 26.17 -7.48 -41.25
CA TYR A 548 27.55 -7.50 -40.76
C TYR A 548 28.38 -8.71 -41.24
N HIS A 549 27.81 -9.62 -42.05
CA HIS A 549 28.54 -10.79 -42.58
C HIS A 549 29.14 -10.57 -43.97
N THR A 550 28.94 -9.40 -44.59
CA THR A 550 29.62 -8.99 -45.82
C THR A 550 30.89 -8.21 -45.53
N SER A 551 31.87 -8.84 -44.89
CA SER A 551 33.31 -8.54 -45.03
C SER A 551 34.12 -9.59 -44.28
N ARG A 552 34.14 -10.80 -44.82
CA ARG A 552 35.21 -11.77 -44.59
C ARG A 552 35.89 -12.09 -45.91
#